data_AF-A0A811MFR3-F1
#
_entry.id   AF-A0A811MFR3-F1
#
_cell.length_a   1.000
_cell.length_b   1.000
_cell.length_c   1.000
_cell.angle_alpha   90.00
_cell.angle_beta   90.00
_cell.angle_gamma   90.00
#
_symmetry.space_group_name_H-M   'P 1'
#
loop_
_entity.id
_entity.type
_entity.pdbx_description
1 polymer ?
#
loop_
_entity_poly.entity_id
_entity_poly.type
_entity_poly.pdbx_seq_one_letter_code
_entity_poly.pdbx_strand_id
1 'polypeptide(L)'
;MGFRDLHLFNKAMMGKQGWRLITRPDSLCAKVLKGRYFYDRNFLSSTRKKHASHTWRSILAGREVLERELIKRISDGSLTHIWNDRWIPMHFDVRPITPNAGHEVSRVSELMTEAGRWNEDLIKSIFLPIDARAILRIPVRPQEEDWWAWEPEKHGEYTVKSAYRKLAAPQTFQASASGDESWKRIWKLQVPPKVKVFWWIVLHEFIPTKDVLHRRHIEPWSFFDICGADRDSIEHTLTECTVARIFWQEMRSLSGAKLPRLHPHTWASNIMKPEFCSEHDHNVFCIGMYALAAKKQTSAWCRSPPAEEAGIVGQGATRVVLRDHTGTYKGGGARWHQHGLNALSMEAEVCRDDVILAGELNVRRLQVETDNQELLKLWEMGENQRSCISPIIREIRELSVSFVDFSLVYANRICNRVAHTLAKQVSDSNRVGEWQLAPSCIADLLTEDCNHAVS
;
A
#
# COMPACT_ATOMS: atom_id res chain seq x y z
N MET A 1 -10.61 -2.72 14.49
CA MET A 1 -9.44 -2.42 13.64
C MET A 1 -9.21 -0.93 13.33
N GLY A 2 -10.06 0.03 13.73
CA GLY A 2 -9.78 1.44 13.41
C GLY A 2 -9.57 1.68 11.91
N PHE A 3 -10.13 0.80 11.08
CA PHE A 3 -9.99 0.85 9.64
C PHE A 3 -10.59 2.15 9.14
N ARG A 4 -9.81 2.83 8.33
CA ARG A 4 -10.22 4.06 7.70
C ARG A 4 -10.65 3.73 6.28
N ASP A 5 -11.72 4.37 5.83
CA ASP A 5 -12.02 4.41 4.42
C ASP A 5 -10.79 4.97 3.69
N LEU A 6 -10.20 4.16 2.81
CA LEU A 6 -8.95 4.49 2.14
C LEU A 6 -9.10 5.72 1.24
N HIS A 7 -10.27 5.88 0.61
CA HIS A 7 -10.55 7.04 -0.23
C HIS A 7 -10.59 8.32 0.59
N LEU A 8 -11.36 8.33 1.69
CA LEU A 8 -11.44 9.49 2.59
C LEU A 8 -10.11 9.77 3.28
N PHE A 9 -9.36 8.74 3.66
CA PHE A 9 -8.04 8.89 4.25
C PHE A 9 -7.04 9.51 3.26
N ASN A 10 -7.03 9.04 2.01
CA ASN A 10 -6.20 9.62 0.96
C ASN A 10 -6.60 11.07 0.65
N LYS A 11 -7.90 11.39 0.63
CA LYS A 11 -8.39 12.76 0.46
C LYS A 11 -7.92 13.67 1.60
N ALA A 12 -7.97 13.20 2.86
CA ALA A 12 -7.44 13.91 4.01
C ALA A 12 -5.91 14.10 3.94
N MET A 13 -5.17 13.14 3.39
CA MET A 13 -3.72 13.27 3.15
C MET A 13 -3.41 14.32 2.07
N MET A 14 -4.20 14.38 1.00
CA MET A 14 -4.04 15.41 -0.04
C MET A 14 -4.40 16.80 0.48
N GLY A 15 -5.41 16.92 1.35
CA GLY A 15 -5.70 18.16 2.07
C GLY A 15 -4.50 18.67 2.88
N LYS A 16 -3.69 17.78 3.47
CA LYS A 16 -2.44 18.18 4.16
C LYS A 16 -1.42 18.81 3.21
N GLN A 17 -1.35 18.36 1.97
CA GLN A 17 -0.46 18.98 0.98
C GLN A 17 -0.98 20.35 0.57
N GLY A 18 -2.29 20.50 0.35
CA GLY A 18 -2.91 21.81 0.14
C GLY A 18 -2.67 22.78 1.30
N TRP A 19 -2.78 22.31 2.55
CA TRP A 19 -2.48 23.10 3.75
C TRP A 19 -1.03 23.61 3.76
N ARG A 20 -0.06 22.78 3.33
CA ARG A 20 1.35 23.19 3.22
C ARG A 20 1.56 24.26 2.15
N LEU A 21 0.82 24.21 1.04
CA LEU A 21 0.87 25.25 0.00
C LEU A 21 0.38 26.62 0.51
N ILE A 22 -0.55 26.61 1.48
CA ILE A 22 -1.08 27.83 2.10
C ILE A 22 -0.14 28.34 3.18
N THR A 23 0.32 27.47 4.08
CA THR A 23 1.07 27.86 5.30
C THR A 23 2.59 27.94 5.13
N ARG A 24 3.15 27.33 4.09
CA ARG A 24 4.59 27.33 3.81
C ARG A 24 4.86 27.71 2.34
N PRO A 25 4.44 28.91 1.92
CA PRO A 25 4.58 29.37 0.54
C PRO A 25 6.05 29.40 0.08
N ASP A 26 6.99 29.57 1.03
CA ASP A 26 8.41 29.65 0.72
C ASP A 26 9.11 28.31 0.51
N SER A 27 8.44 27.20 0.81
CA SER A 27 9.01 25.88 0.56
C SER A 27 9.26 25.67 -0.94
N LEU A 28 10.34 24.95 -1.29
CA LEU A 28 10.69 24.65 -2.69
C LEU A 28 9.50 24.03 -3.44
N CYS A 29 8.80 23.09 -2.81
CA CYS A 29 7.61 22.45 -3.36
C CYS A 29 6.49 23.47 -3.66
N ALA A 30 6.22 24.40 -2.74
CA ALA A 30 5.22 25.45 -2.96
C ALA A 30 5.62 26.42 -4.07
N LYS A 31 6.88 26.86 -4.13
CA LYS A 31 7.39 27.74 -5.19
C LYS A 31 7.27 27.10 -6.58
N VAL A 32 7.68 25.84 -6.71
CA VAL A 32 7.58 25.09 -7.98
C VAL A 32 6.13 24.90 -8.41
N LEU A 33 5.25 24.48 -7.50
CA LEU A 33 3.83 24.26 -7.82
C LEU A 33 3.11 25.57 -8.13
N LYS A 34 3.43 26.67 -7.42
CA LYS A 34 2.91 28.02 -7.70
C LYS A 34 3.32 28.46 -9.11
N GLY A 35 4.60 28.43 -9.44
CA GLY A 35 5.10 28.83 -10.76
C GLY A 35 4.46 28.03 -11.90
N ARG A 36 4.26 26.73 -11.72
CA ARG A 36 3.66 25.86 -12.75
C ARG A 36 2.14 26.01 -12.88
N TYR A 37 1.42 26.06 -11.75
CA TYR A 37 -0.02 25.86 -11.75
C TYR A 37 -0.86 27.08 -11.36
N PHE A 38 -0.36 27.98 -10.53
CA PHE A 38 -1.12 29.13 -10.00
C PHE A 38 -0.22 30.35 -9.76
N TYR A 39 0.52 30.77 -10.79
CA TYR A 39 1.53 31.83 -10.67
C TYR A 39 0.92 33.22 -10.36
N ASP A 40 -0.30 33.46 -10.84
CA ASP A 40 -1.06 34.71 -10.75
C ASP A 40 -2.09 34.73 -9.61
N ARG A 41 -2.24 33.61 -8.90
CA ARG A 41 -3.38 33.37 -8.00
C ARG A 41 -2.96 32.69 -6.71
N ASN A 42 -3.91 32.59 -5.79
CA ASN A 42 -3.76 31.82 -4.57
C ASN A 42 -4.16 30.36 -4.81
N PHE A 43 -3.63 29.45 -3.99
CA PHE A 43 -3.95 28.03 -4.08
C PHE A 43 -5.47 27.77 -4.01
N LEU A 44 -6.18 28.48 -3.13
CA LEU A 44 -7.61 28.34 -2.94
C LEU A 44 -8.43 28.74 -4.18
N SER A 45 -7.97 29.71 -4.96
CA SER A 45 -8.64 30.18 -6.18
C SER A 45 -8.09 29.54 -7.47
N SER A 46 -7.17 28.59 -7.35
CA SER A 46 -6.56 27.94 -8.51
C SER A 46 -7.55 27.03 -9.25
N THR A 47 -7.42 26.87 -10.56
CA THR A 47 -8.30 26.02 -11.36
C THR A 47 -7.55 24.86 -12.00
N ARG A 48 -8.32 23.83 -12.39
CA ARG A 48 -7.75 22.65 -13.05
C ARG A 48 -7.36 22.98 -14.50
N LYS A 49 -6.06 23.02 -14.78
CA LYS A 49 -5.53 23.12 -16.16
C LYS A 49 -5.70 21.79 -16.91
N LYS A 50 -5.96 21.84 -18.23
CA LYS A 50 -6.21 20.66 -19.10
C LYS A 50 -5.09 19.61 -19.06
N HIS A 51 -3.82 20.06 -18.98
CA HIS A 51 -2.63 19.19 -18.95
C HIS A 51 -1.97 19.13 -17.56
N ALA A 52 -2.78 19.21 -16.50
CA ALA A 52 -2.28 19.09 -15.14
C ALA A 52 -1.73 17.69 -14.81
N SER A 53 -0.62 17.63 -14.08
CA SER A 53 -0.08 16.35 -13.59
C SER A 53 -1.08 15.67 -12.65
N HIS A 54 -0.99 14.34 -12.55
CA HIS A 54 -1.81 13.56 -11.61
C HIS A 54 -1.67 14.07 -10.18
N THR A 55 -0.44 14.38 -9.75
CA THR A 55 -0.17 14.95 -8.42
C THR A 55 -0.94 16.25 -8.19
N TRP A 56 -0.93 17.19 -9.14
CA TRP A 56 -1.67 18.44 -9.00
C TRP A 56 -3.18 18.22 -8.95
N ARG A 57 -3.70 17.30 -9.77
CA ARG A 57 -5.11 16.92 -9.74
C ARG A 57 -5.52 16.34 -8.39
N SER A 58 -4.68 15.50 -7.78
CA SER A 58 -4.93 14.94 -6.45
C SER A 58 -4.89 16.00 -5.34
N ILE A 59 -3.95 16.95 -5.42
CA ILE A 59 -3.88 18.08 -4.46
C ILE A 59 -5.11 18.96 -4.59
N LEU A 60 -5.55 19.27 -5.81
CA LEU A 60 -6.80 20.01 -6.05
C LEU A 60 -8.03 19.26 -5.52
N ALA A 61 -8.11 17.94 -5.69
CA ALA A 61 -9.20 17.15 -5.12
C ALA A 61 -9.20 17.16 -3.57
N GLY A 62 -8.03 17.23 -2.95
CA GLY A 62 -7.87 17.41 -1.51
C GLY A 62 -8.27 18.81 -1.01
N ARG A 63 -8.36 19.81 -1.90
CA ARG A 63 -8.70 21.20 -1.52
C ARG A 63 -10.11 21.34 -0.97
N GLU A 64 -11.06 20.53 -1.43
CA GLU A 64 -12.44 20.54 -0.92
C GLU A 64 -12.52 20.33 0.59
N VAL A 65 -11.56 19.57 1.16
CA VAL A 65 -11.43 19.35 2.60
C VAL A 65 -11.09 20.64 3.32
N LEU A 66 -10.25 21.46 2.69
CA LEU A 66 -9.78 22.74 3.21
C LEU A 66 -10.85 23.81 3.11
N GLU A 67 -11.52 23.95 1.96
CA GLU A 67 -12.55 24.98 1.72
C GLU A 67 -13.68 24.97 2.77
N ARG A 68 -14.02 23.79 3.29
CA ARG A 68 -15.11 23.61 4.26
C ARG A 68 -14.74 23.92 5.71
N GLU A 69 -13.47 23.89 6.05
CA GLU A 69 -13.01 23.86 7.46
C GLU A 69 -11.87 24.87 7.73
N LEU A 70 -11.39 25.56 6.69
CA LEU A 70 -10.49 26.70 6.82
C LEU A 70 -11.21 27.92 7.38
N ILE A 71 -10.54 28.59 8.30
CA ILE A 71 -10.93 29.87 8.90
C ILE A 71 -9.74 30.82 8.86
N LYS A 72 -9.96 32.11 8.59
CA LYS A 72 -8.96 33.16 8.79
C LYS A 72 -8.97 33.60 10.26
N ARG A 73 -7.80 33.60 10.90
CA ARG A 73 -7.62 34.20 12.22
C ARG A 73 -7.26 35.66 12.02
N ILE A 74 -8.05 36.53 12.63
CA ILE A 74 -7.89 37.97 12.50
C ILE A 74 -6.74 38.44 13.38
N SER A 75 -5.91 39.26 12.76
CA SER A 75 -4.82 39.98 13.36
C SER A 75 -5.00 41.47 13.08
N ASP A 76 -4.57 41.97 11.93
CA ASP A 76 -4.80 43.35 11.48
C ASP A 76 -6.10 43.50 10.66
N GLY A 77 -6.71 42.38 10.23
CA GLY A 77 -7.95 42.35 9.47
C GLY A 77 -7.83 42.89 8.05
N SER A 78 -6.63 43.21 7.58
CA SER A 78 -6.42 43.93 6.32
C SER A 78 -6.71 43.06 5.11
N LEU A 79 -6.49 41.74 5.22
CA LEU A 79 -6.66 40.77 4.14
C LEU A 79 -7.98 39.99 4.24
N THR A 80 -8.84 40.32 5.20
CA THR A 80 -10.07 39.56 5.46
C THR A 80 -11.32 40.35 5.09
N HIS A 81 -12.13 39.77 4.20
CA HIS A 81 -13.42 40.32 3.81
C HIS A 81 -14.51 39.88 4.78
N ILE A 82 -15.24 40.85 5.34
CA ILE A 82 -16.24 40.63 6.40
C ILE A 82 -17.28 39.58 5.97
N TRP A 83 -17.81 39.71 4.76
CA TRP A 83 -19.01 38.99 4.31
C TRP A 83 -18.70 37.67 3.60
N ASN A 84 -17.55 37.60 2.92
CA ASN A 84 -17.21 36.47 2.04
C ASN A 84 -16.24 35.47 2.69
N ASP A 85 -15.37 35.94 3.59
CA ASP A 85 -14.40 35.07 4.25
C ASP A 85 -15.00 34.43 5.50
N ARG A 86 -14.47 33.26 5.86
CA ARG A 86 -14.81 32.57 7.12
C ARG A 86 -13.82 33.01 8.18
N TRP A 87 -14.24 33.82 9.14
CA TRP A 87 -13.31 34.44 10.11
C TRP A 87 -13.85 34.54 11.54
N ILE A 88 -15.13 34.25 11.78
CA ILE A 88 -15.74 34.32 13.11
C ILE A 88 -15.77 32.91 13.74
N PRO A 89 -14.88 32.59 14.70
CA PRO A 89 -14.78 31.24 15.26
C PRO A 89 -16.00 30.89 16.12
N MET A 90 -16.39 29.61 16.16
CA MET A 90 -17.50 29.12 16.99
C MET A 90 -18.83 29.87 16.76
N HIS A 91 -18.98 30.42 15.56
CA HIS A 91 -20.17 31.10 15.09
C HIS A 91 -20.65 30.35 13.84
N PHE A 92 -21.97 30.25 13.63
CA PHE A 92 -22.65 29.44 12.61
C PHE A 92 -21.80 28.94 11.42
N ASP A 93 -21.97 29.47 10.20
CA ASP A 93 -21.13 29.10 9.05
C ASP A 93 -19.73 29.74 9.11
N VAL A 94 -19.28 30.14 10.30
CA VAL A 94 -18.03 30.86 10.56
C VAL A 94 -18.00 32.24 9.89
N ARG A 95 -19.20 32.77 9.61
CA ARG A 95 -19.49 34.07 8.97
C ARG A 95 -20.57 34.82 9.75
N PRO A 96 -20.70 36.14 9.55
CA PRO A 96 -21.85 36.89 10.04
C PRO A 96 -23.15 36.33 9.48
N ILE A 97 -24.20 36.24 10.31
CA ILE A 97 -25.57 36.00 9.84
C ILE A 97 -26.19 37.28 9.30
N THR A 98 -25.71 38.42 9.79
CA THR A 98 -26.12 39.77 9.37
C THR A 98 -26.07 39.87 7.84
N PRO A 99 -27.20 40.16 7.17
CA PRO A 99 -27.24 40.29 5.72
C PRO A 99 -26.37 41.47 5.27
N ASN A 100 -25.65 41.32 4.16
CA ASN A 100 -24.96 42.43 3.55
C ASN A 100 -25.99 43.39 2.90
N ALA A 101 -26.45 44.38 3.64
CA ALA A 101 -27.42 45.38 3.18
C ALA A 101 -26.79 46.54 2.40
N GLY A 102 -25.66 46.31 1.72
CA GLY A 102 -24.92 47.37 1.03
C GLY A 102 -24.13 48.28 1.98
N HIS A 103 -23.69 47.74 3.11
CA HIS A 103 -22.82 48.46 4.03
C HIS A 103 -21.52 48.87 3.31
N GLU A 104 -21.05 50.10 3.55
CA GLU A 104 -19.78 50.60 2.99
C GLU A 104 -18.57 49.81 3.52
N VAL A 105 -18.74 49.15 4.67
CA VAL A 105 -17.67 48.40 5.34
C VAL A 105 -17.47 47.03 4.71
N SER A 106 -16.27 46.78 4.18
CA SER A 106 -15.96 45.59 3.39
C SER A 106 -14.87 44.70 3.99
N ARG A 107 -13.94 45.29 4.76
CA ARG A 107 -12.78 44.60 5.37
C ARG A 107 -12.84 44.64 6.88
N VAL A 108 -12.31 43.60 7.51
CA VAL A 108 -12.30 43.48 8.97
C VAL A 108 -11.48 44.59 9.62
N SER A 109 -10.41 45.06 8.96
CA SER A 109 -9.61 46.20 9.42
C SER A 109 -10.43 47.49 9.64
N GLU A 110 -11.51 47.69 8.89
CA GLU A 110 -12.38 48.86 9.00
C GLU A 110 -13.30 48.80 10.24
N LEU A 111 -13.42 47.62 10.87
CA LEU A 111 -14.12 47.43 12.14
C LEU A 111 -13.21 47.71 13.36
N MET A 112 -11.97 48.14 13.12
CA MET A 112 -10.94 48.32 14.13
C MET A 112 -10.60 49.80 14.27
N THR A 113 -10.21 50.20 15.46
CA THR A 113 -9.72 51.54 15.78
C THR A 113 -8.25 51.67 15.36
N GLU A 114 -7.73 52.89 15.26
CA GLU A 114 -6.30 53.16 14.98
C GLU A 114 -5.36 52.50 16.02
N ALA A 115 -5.85 52.26 17.23
CA ALA A 115 -5.13 51.55 18.28
C ALA A 115 -5.08 50.02 18.10
N GLY A 116 -5.64 49.49 17.00
CA GLY A 116 -5.70 48.05 16.71
C GLY A 116 -6.64 47.28 17.65
N ARG A 117 -7.72 47.92 18.10
CA ARG A 117 -8.78 47.29 18.93
C ARG A 117 -10.11 47.35 18.20
N TRP A 118 -11.02 46.43 18.51
CA TRP A 118 -12.37 46.47 17.95
C TRP A 118 -13.09 47.79 18.25
N ASN A 119 -13.72 48.36 17.22
CA ASN A 119 -14.61 49.50 17.37
C ASN A 119 -15.99 48.99 17.79
N GLU A 120 -16.24 48.90 19.09
CA GLU A 120 -17.46 48.30 19.62
C GLU A 120 -18.74 48.97 19.13
N ASP A 121 -18.74 50.29 19.03
CA ASP A 121 -19.92 51.07 18.65
C ASP A 121 -20.28 50.83 17.19
N LEU A 122 -19.27 50.80 16.31
CA LEU A 122 -19.43 50.46 14.90
C LEU A 122 -19.88 49.01 14.70
N ILE A 123 -19.32 48.06 15.47
CA ILE A 123 -19.70 46.65 15.37
C ILE A 123 -21.16 46.46 15.83
N LYS A 124 -21.58 47.11 16.91
CA LYS A 124 -22.96 47.00 17.42
C LYS A 124 -23.98 47.71 16.51
N SER A 125 -23.56 48.69 15.70
CA SER A 125 -24.46 49.37 14.76
C SER A 125 -24.64 48.60 13.44
N ILE A 126 -23.63 47.88 12.99
CA ILE A 126 -23.66 47.11 11.73
C ILE A 126 -24.24 45.71 11.95
N PHE A 127 -23.78 45.00 12.98
CA PHE A 127 -24.04 43.57 13.14
C PHE A 127 -25.21 43.28 14.08
N LEU A 128 -25.93 42.19 13.80
CA LEU A 128 -26.89 41.62 14.75
C LEU A 128 -26.20 41.34 16.10
N PRO A 129 -26.91 41.45 17.24
CA PRO A 129 -26.31 41.29 18.56
C PRO A 129 -25.56 39.96 18.77
N ILE A 130 -25.95 38.90 18.06
CA ILE A 130 -25.28 37.59 18.12
C ILE A 130 -23.91 37.61 17.42
N ASP A 131 -23.86 38.20 16.22
CA ASP A 131 -22.63 38.38 15.43
C ASP A 131 -21.69 39.35 16.14
N ALA A 132 -22.19 40.51 16.57
CA ALA A 132 -21.41 41.53 17.28
C ALA A 132 -20.73 40.93 18.52
N ARG A 133 -21.47 40.15 19.31
CA ARG A 133 -20.92 39.46 20.49
C ARG A 133 -19.85 38.44 20.13
N ALA A 134 -20.00 37.74 19.00
CA ALA A 134 -19.01 36.78 18.54
C ALA A 134 -17.73 37.47 18.04
N ILE A 135 -17.86 38.56 17.28
CA ILE A 135 -16.74 39.37 16.78
C ILE A 135 -15.94 39.96 17.94
N LEU A 136 -16.62 40.58 18.92
CA LEU A 136 -15.97 41.20 20.08
C LEU A 136 -15.22 40.21 20.98
N ARG A 137 -15.50 38.91 20.88
CA ARG A 137 -14.76 37.85 21.60
C ARG A 137 -13.47 37.44 20.91
N ILE A 138 -13.25 37.84 19.66
CA ILE A 138 -12.04 37.49 18.91
C ILE A 138 -10.88 38.33 19.46
N PRO A 139 -9.80 37.71 19.96
CA PRO A 139 -8.63 38.45 20.38
C PRO A 139 -7.89 39.01 19.16
N VAL A 140 -7.53 40.28 19.23
CA VAL A 140 -6.81 41.00 18.17
C VAL A 140 -5.33 41.14 18.55
N ARG A 141 -4.44 40.96 17.58
CA ARG A 141 -2.99 41.13 17.74
C ARG A 141 -2.43 42.01 16.61
N PRO A 142 -2.45 43.34 16.72
CA PRO A 142 -2.21 44.24 15.58
C PRO A 142 -0.78 44.20 14.99
N GLN A 143 0.13 43.37 15.50
CA GLN A 143 1.52 43.27 15.05
C GLN A 143 1.78 42.11 14.08
N GLU A 144 0.81 41.24 13.84
CA GLU A 144 0.92 40.11 12.92
C GLU A 144 -0.06 40.27 11.73
N GLU A 145 0.23 39.64 10.59
CA GLU A 145 -0.73 39.55 9.47
C GLU A 145 -1.79 38.50 9.73
N ASP A 146 -2.98 38.64 9.15
CA ASP A 146 -4.01 37.59 9.16
C ASP A 146 -3.47 36.25 8.61
N TRP A 147 -3.79 35.13 9.28
CA TRP A 147 -3.35 33.79 8.83
C TRP A 147 -4.48 32.76 8.76
N TRP A 148 -4.26 31.71 7.96
CA TRP A 148 -5.17 30.58 7.86
C TRP A 148 -5.00 29.62 9.03
N ALA A 149 -6.13 29.22 9.62
CA ALA A 149 -6.21 28.19 10.64
C ALA A 149 -7.17 27.07 10.22
N TRP A 150 -6.89 25.88 10.73
CA TRP A 150 -7.77 24.71 10.63
C TRP A 150 -8.76 24.71 11.81
N GLU A 151 -10.03 25.03 11.54
CA GLU A 151 -11.07 25.20 12.57
C GLU A 151 -11.22 24.00 13.52
N PRO A 152 -11.18 22.73 13.05
CA PRO A 152 -11.42 21.57 13.91
C PRO A 152 -10.37 21.34 15.01
N GLU A 153 -9.23 22.03 14.95
CA GLU A 153 -8.12 21.85 15.89
C GLU A 153 -7.88 23.13 16.68
N LYS A 154 -7.69 23.02 18.00
CA LYS A 154 -7.55 24.18 18.90
C LYS A 154 -6.39 25.11 18.53
N HIS A 155 -5.29 24.53 18.04
CA HIS A 155 -4.10 25.28 17.63
C HIS A 155 -4.15 25.76 16.17
N GLY A 156 -5.23 25.48 15.44
CA GLY A 156 -5.35 25.86 14.04
C GLY A 156 -4.46 25.07 13.10
N GLU A 157 -3.78 24.02 13.55
CA GLU A 157 -2.93 23.19 12.70
C GLU A 157 -3.74 22.05 12.05
N TYR A 158 -3.53 21.86 10.74
CA TYR A 158 -4.16 20.76 10.03
C TYR A 158 -3.61 19.40 10.49
N THR A 159 -4.51 18.52 10.95
CA THR A 159 -4.19 17.10 11.16
C THR A 159 -5.00 16.21 10.23
N VAL A 160 -4.36 15.18 9.66
CA VAL A 160 -5.04 14.17 8.82
C VAL A 160 -6.16 13.48 9.61
N LYS A 161 -5.99 13.37 10.93
CA LYS A 161 -6.94 12.74 11.84
C LYS A 161 -8.24 13.54 11.94
N SER A 162 -8.19 14.85 12.18
CA SER A 162 -9.41 15.67 12.24
C SER A 162 -10.04 15.85 10.87
N ALA A 163 -9.25 16.02 9.81
CA ALA A 163 -9.75 16.05 8.44
C ALA A 163 -10.48 14.76 8.04
N TYR A 164 -9.89 13.59 8.33
CA TYR A 164 -10.54 12.31 8.11
C TYR A 164 -11.85 12.19 8.90
N ARG A 165 -11.87 12.63 10.17
CA ARG A 165 -13.10 12.62 10.98
C ARG A 165 -14.19 13.53 10.41
N LYS A 166 -13.85 14.70 9.88
CA LYS A 166 -14.81 15.60 9.22
C LYS A 166 -15.33 15.00 7.90
N LEU A 167 -14.48 14.29 7.16
CA LEU A 167 -14.88 13.58 5.94
C LEU A 167 -15.73 12.33 6.21
N ALA A 168 -15.42 11.60 7.27
CA ALA A 168 -16.08 10.36 7.66
C ALA A 168 -17.27 10.56 8.62
N ALA A 169 -17.46 11.78 9.13
CA ALA A 169 -18.68 12.17 9.82
C ALA A 169 -19.86 11.85 8.88
N PRO A 170 -20.97 11.32 9.42
CA PRO A 170 -21.97 10.66 8.60
C PRO A 170 -22.57 11.64 7.58
N GLN A 171 -22.12 11.53 6.32
CA GLN A 171 -23.09 11.50 5.24
C GLN A 171 -23.90 10.24 5.45
N THR A 172 -25.20 10.39 5.61
CA THR A 172 -26.19 9.40 6.04
C THR A 172 -26.11 8.07 5.26
N PHE A 173 -25.16 7.21 5.61
CA PHE A 173 -25.21 5.79 5.30
C PHE A 173 -25.29 5.06 6.62
N GLN A 174 -26.51 4.64 6.96
CA GLN A 174 -26.77 3.60 7.92
C GLN A 174 -25.96 2.37 7.47
N ALA A 175 -24.78 2.17 8.05
CA ALA A 175 -24.15 0.87 8.02
C ALA A 175 -25.08 -0.05 8.80
N SER A 176 -25.78 -0.93 8.09
CA SER A 176 -26.75 -1.88 8.62
C SER A 176 -26.13 -2.61 9.80
N ALA A 177 -26.75 -2.47 10.96
CA ALA A 177 -26.43 -3.20 12.18
C ALA A 177 -26.86 -4.68 12.09
N SER A 178 -26.57 -5.35 10.97
CA SER A 178 -26.53 -6.82 10.94
C SER A 178 -25.17 -7.21 11.49
N GLY A 179 -25.07 -7.17 12.82
CA GLY A 179 -23.85 -7.43 13.57
C GLY A 179 -23.46 -8.89 13.44
N ASP A 180 -22.63 -9.21 12.46
CA ASP A 180 -21.87 -10.44 12.48
C ASP A 180 -20.87 -10.38 13.65
N GLU A 181 -21.30 -10.91 14.80
CA GLU A 181 -20.50 -11.01 16.02
C GLU A 181 -19.23 -11.86 15.84
N SER A 182 -19.09 -12.58 14.72
CA SER A 182 -17.87 -13.32 14.35
C SER A 182 -16.65 -12.42 14.38
N TRP A 183 -16.78 -11.15 13.96
CA TRP A 183 -15.69 -10.17 14.02
C TRP A 183 -15.16 -9.94 15.44
N LYS A 184 -16.04 -9.77 16.43
CA LYS A 184 -15.60 -9.57 17.83
C LYS A 184 -14.86 -10.79 18.37
N ARG A 185 -15.23 -11.99 17.91
CA ARG A 185 -14.61 -13.25 18.32
C ARG A 185 -13.19 -13.38 17.77
N ILE A 186 -12.96 -13.06 16.49
CA ILE A 186 -11.61 -13.05 15.88
C ILE A 186 -10.62 -12.23 16.72
N TRP A 187 -11.05 -11.05 17.19
CA TRP A 187 -10.16 -10.17 17.95
C TRP A 187 -9.87 -10.64 19.37
N LYS A 188 -10.77 -11.43 19.95
CA LYS A 188 -10.59 -12.04 21.28
C LYS A 188 -9.69 -13.29 21.26
N LEU A 189 -9.40 -13.86 20.09
CA LEU A 189 -8.52 -15.02 19.96
C LEU A 189 -7.14 -14.75 20.61
N GLN A 190 -6.60 -15.76 21.29
CA GLN A 190 -5.26 -15.71 21.91
C GLN A 190 -4.20 -16.20 20.91
N VAL A 191 -4.14 -15.56 19.75
CA VAL A 191 -3.24 -15.89 18.63
C VAL A 191 -2.50 -14.65 18.14
N PRO A 192 -1.35 -14.80 17.45
CA PRO A 192 -0.62 -13.67 16.89
C PRO A 192 -1.51 -12.76 16.00
N PRO A 193 -1.30 -11.43 15.97
CA PRO A 193 -2.13 -10.51 15.19
C PRO A 193 -2.29 -10.87 13.70
N LYS A 194 -1.23 -11.42 13.08
CA LYS A 194 -1.26 -11.90 11.69
C LYS A 194 -2.30 -13.02 11.46
N VAL A 195 -2.50 -13.89 12.43
CA VAL A 195 -3.52 -14.97 12.38
C VAL A 195 -4.92 -14.37 12.50
N LYS A 196 -5.11 -13.33 13.34
CA LYS A 196 -6.39 -12.61 13.43
C LYS A 196 -6.78 -11.95 12.12
N VAL A 197 -5.83 -11.27 11.47
CA VAL A 197 -6.03 -10.66 10.14
C VAL A 197 -6.34 -11.72 9.10
N PHE A 198 -5.61 -12.83 9.09
CA PHE A 198 -5.88 -13.95 8.20
C PHE A 198 -7.31 -14.47 8.34
N TRP A 199 -7.80 -14.70 9.56
CA TRP A 199 -9.17 -15.19 9.78
C TRP A 199 -10.24 -14.19 9.40
N TRP A 200 -9.96 -12.90 9.52
CA TRP A 200 -10.83 -11.88 8.94
C TRP A 200 -10.90 -11.99 7.42
N ILE A 201 -9.76 -12.18 6.74
CA ILE A 201 -9.71 -12.39 5.28
C ILE A 201 -10.48 -13.66 4.89
N VAL A 202 -10.33 -14.76 5.66
CA VAL A 202 -11.08 -16.02 5.46
C VAL A 202 -12.59 -15.78 5.50
N LEU A 203 -13.09 -15.13 6.55
CA LEU A 203 -14.52 -14.94 6.76
C LEU A 203 -15.18 -14.01 5.73
N HIS A 204 -14.40 -13.16 5.09
CA HIS A 204 -14.87 -12.32 3.98
C HIS A 204 -14.57 -12.90 2.59
N GLU A 205 -14.17 -14.17 2.49
CA GLU A 205 -13.80 -14.83 1.24
C GLU A 205 -12.76 -14.06 0.39
N PHE A 206 -11.83 -13.38 1.06
CA PHE A 206 -10.79 -12.58 0.39
C PHE A 206 -9.49 -13.34 0.13
N ILE A 207 -9.43 -14.64 0.44
CA ILE A 207 -8.28 -15.46 0.07
C ILE A 207 -8.36 -15.77 -1.43
N PRO A 208 -7.31 -15.46 -2.22
CA PRO A 208 -7.29 -15.66 -3.66
C PRO A 208 -7.06 -17.14 -4.02
N THR A 209 -8.04 -18.00 -3.72
CA THR A 209 -8.06 -19.36 -4.25
C THR A 209 -8.52 -19.37 -5.71
N LYS A 210 -8.27 -20.45 -6.46
CA LYS A 210 -8.68 -20.49 -7.88
C LYS A 210 -10.18 -20.35 -8.06
N ASP A 211 -10.99 -20.86 -7.14
CA ASP A 211 -12.45 -20.63 -7.14
C ASP A 211 -12.80 -19.13 -6.99
N VAL A 212 -12.14 -18.40 -6.09
CA VAL A 212 -12.36 -16.95 -5.89
C VAL A 212 -11.86 -16.14 -7.09
N LEU A 213 -10.72 -16.52 -7.68
CA LEU A 213 -10.16 -15.86 -8.86
C LEU A 213 -11.00 -16.12 -10.12
N HIS A 214 -11.51 -17.33 -10.29
CA HIS A 214 -12.43 -17.68 -11.37
C HIS A 214 -13.76 -16.91 -11.25
N ARG A 215 -14.35 -16.84 -10.04
CA ARG A 215 -15.53 -16.00 -9.78
C ARG A 215 -15.33 -14.51 -10.08
N ARG A 216 -14.08 -14.03 -10.01
CA ARG A 216 -13.70 -12.64 -10.35
C ARG A 216 -13.22 -12.48 -11.80
N HIS A 217 -13.37 -13.51 -12.63
CA HIS A 217 -12.94 -13.54 -14.03
C HIS A 217 -11.43 -13.26 -14.23
N ILE A 218 -10.60 -13.63 -13.25
CA ILE A 218 -9.13 -13.51 -13.34
C ILE A 218 -8.52 -14.82 -13.84
N GLU A 219 -9.01 -15.96 -13.34
CA GLU A 219 -8.53 -17.29 -13.71
C GLU A 219 -9.57 -18.00 -14.62
N PRO A 220 -9.16 -18.68 -15.69
CA PRO A 220 -10.10 -19.36 -16.60
C PRO A 220 -10.75 -20.60 -15.99
N TRP A 221 -10.16 -21.19 -14.94
CA TRP A 221 -10.63 -22.44 -14.34
C TRP A 221 -10.57 -22.41 -12.81
N SER A 222 -11.49 -23.12 -12.14
CA SER A 222 -11.55 -23.24 -10.68
C SER A 222 -10.82 -24.48 -10.12
N PHE A 223 -10.22 -25.29 -10.99
CA PHE A 223 -9.58 -26.57 -10.62
C PHE A 223 -8.38 -26.37 -9.71
N PHE A 224 -8.19 -27.29 -8.76
CA PHE A 224 -7.03 -27.23 -7.89
C PHE A 224 -5.84 -28.04 -8.43
N ASP A 225 -4.72 -27.37 -8.72
CA ASP A 225 -3.56 -27.96 -9.43
C ASP A 225 -2.88 -29.12 -8.70
N ILE A 226 -3.01 -29.22 -7.37
CA ILE A 226 -2.27 -30.22 -6.59
C ILE A 226 -3.06 -31.52 -6.43
N CYS A 227 -4.37 -31.44 -6.16
CA CYS A 227 -5.18 -32.64 -5.93
C CYS A 227 -6.17 -32.96 -7.07
N GLY A 228 -6.26 -32.09 -8.08
CA GLY A 228 -7.17 -32.26 -9.22
C GLY A 228 -8.65 -32.07 -8.90
N ALA A 229 -8.99 -31.49 -7.74
CA ALA A 229 -10.39 -31.25 -7.36
C ALA A 229 -11.06 -30.21 -8.27
N ASP A 230 -12.34 -30.44 -8.56
CA ASP A 230 -13.17 -29.59 -9.44
C ASP A 230 -13.28 -28.13 -8.97
N ARG A 231 -13.12 -27.88 -7.67
CA ARG A 231 -13.18 -26.54 -7.06
C ARG A 231 -12.14 -26.35 -5.96
N ASP A 232 -11.24 -25.39 -6.15
CA ASP A 232 -10.30 -24.90 -5.13
C ASP A 232 -10.97 -23.87 -4.19
N SER A 233 -11.93 -24.32 -3.38
CA SER A 233 -12.54 -23.46 -2.36
C SER A 233 -11.54 -23.20 -1.21
N ILE A 234 -11.77 -22.12 -0.46
CA ILE A 234 -10.98 -21.83 0.75
C ILE A 234 -11.10 -22.96 1.77
N GLU A 235 -12.28 -23.55 1.90
CA GLU A 235 -12.49 -24.74 2.73
C GLU A 235 -11.62 -25.90 2.25
N HIS A 236 -11.80 -26.32 1.00
CA HIS A 236 -11.08 -27.45 0.43
C HIS A 236 -9.57 -27.28 0.62
N THR A 237 -9.07 -26.08 0.36
CA THR A 237 -7.68 -25.68 0.58
C THR A 237 -7.19 -25.94 2.00
N LEU A 238 -7.99 -25.58 3.00
CA LEU A 238 -7.56 -25.54 4.40
C LEU A 238 -7.93 -26.80 5.19
N THR A 239 -8.88 -27.61 4.71
CA THR A 239 -9.42 -28.75 5.47
C THR A 239 -9.40 -30.07 4.70
N GLU A 240 -9.73 -30.08 3.40
CA GLU A 240 -10.04 -31.32 2.67
C GLU A 240 -8.97 -31.77 1.67
N CYS A 241 -8.13 -30.85 1.20
CA CYS A 241 -7.05 -31.13 0.26
C CYS A 241 -6.11 -32.22 0.81
N THR A 242 -5.53 -33.04 -0.06
CA THR A 242 -4.59 -34.12 0.33
C THR A 242 -3.51 -33.63 1.30
N VAL A 243 -2.90 -32.49 1.01
CA VAL A 243 -1.90 -31.85 1.87
C VAL A 243 -2.49 -31.40 3.22
N ALA A 244 -3.70 -30.82 3.21
CA ALA A 244 -4.38 -30.38 4.43
C ALA A 244 -4.75 -31.58 5.32
N ARG A 245 -5.23 -32.68 4.72
CA ARG A 245 -5.57 -33.92 5.44
C ARG A 245 -4.37 -34.53 6.16
N ILE A 246 -3.23 -34.62 5.48
CA ILE A 246 -1.98 -35.10 6.09
C ILE A 246 -1.57 -34.17 7.24
N PHE A 247 -1.59 -32.85 7.02
CA PHE A 247 -1.29 -31.88 8.07
C PHE A 247 -2.19 -32.01 9.30
N TRP A 248 -3.50 -32.19 9.11
CA TRP A 248 -4.44 -32.36 10.24
C TRP A 248 -4.28 -33.70 10.95
N GLN A 249 -3.82 -34.75 10.25
CA GLN A 249 -3.46 -36.02 10.90
C GLN A 249 -2.26 -35.85 11.82
N GLU A 250 -1.20 -35.19 11.36
CA GLU A 250 0.00 -34.89 12.15
C GLU A 250 -0.31 -33.95 13.33
N MET A 251 -1.07 -32.88 13.08
CA MET A 251 -1.50 -31.95 14.13
C MET A 251 -2.31 -32.65 15.21
N ARG A 252 -3.19 -33.58 14.84
CA ARG A 252 -3.92 -34.40 15.81
C ARG A 252 -2.99 -35.25 16.66
N SER A 253 -1.92 -35.80 16.08
CA SER A 253 -0.92 -36.57 16.83
C SER A 253 -0.16 -35.69 17.83
N LEU A 254 0.10 -34.43 17.48
CA LEU A 254 0.89 -33.51 18.30
C LEU A 254 0.08 -32.78 19.38
N SER A 255 -1.12 -32.30 19.06
CA SER A 255 -1.94 -31.48 19.96
C SER A 255 -3.13 -32.23 20.56
N GLY A 256 -3.44 -33.44 20.08
CA GLY A 256 -4.67 -34.17 20.45
C GLY A 256 -5.95 -33.61 19.83
N ALA A 257 -5.91 -32.42 19.22
CA ALA A 257 -7.07 -31.73 18.67
C ALA A 257 -7.52 -32.36 17.35
N LYS A 258 -8.76 -32.85 17.29
CA LYS A 258 -9.34 -33.43 16.07
C LYS A 258 -10.23 -32.40 15.37
N LEU A 259 -9.89 -32.06 14.13
CA LEU A 259 -10.73 -31.18 13.32
C LEU A 259 -12.14 -31.78 13.15
N PRO A 260 -13.22 -31.06 13.51
CA PRO A 260 -14.57 -31.55 13.33
C PRO A 260 -14.95 -31.61 11.85
N ARG A 261 -16.02 -32.34 11.52
CA ARG A 261 -16.62 -32.24 10.19
C ARG A 261 -17.31 -30.89 10.08
N LEU A 262 -16.92 -30.11 9.09
CA LEU A 262 -17.42 -28.77 8.86
C LEU A 262 -18.29 -28.76 7.62
N HIS A 263 -19.24 -27.84 7.57
CA HIS A 263 -20.14 -27.68 6.43
C HIS A 263 -19.54 -26.66 5.43
N PRO A 264 -19.55 -26.92 4.11
CA PRO A 264 -18.82 -26.12 3.12
C PRO A 264 -19.10 -24.63 3.09
N HIS A 265 -20.31 -24.23 3.47
CA HIS A 265 -20.72 -22.82 3.46
C HIS A 265 -20.62 -22.12 4.82
N THR A 266 -20.44 -22.87 5.92
CA THR A 266 -20.45 -22.30 7.28
C THR A 266 -19.24 -22.70 8.12
N TRP A 267 -18.29 -23.44 7.54
CA TRP A 267 -17.12 -23.98 8.22
C TRP A 267 -16.34 -22.91 9.00
N ALA A 268 -16.04 -21.76 8.38
CA ALA A 268 -15.23 -20.72 8.98
C ALA A 268 -15.93 -20.08 10.19
N SER A 269 -17.22 -19.79 10.07
CA SER A 269 -18.03 -19.26 11.17
C SER A 269 -18.26 -20.28 12.27
N ASN A 270 -18.38 -21.57 11.93
CA ASN A 270 -18.56 -22.65 12.91
C ASN A 270 -17.29 -22.91 13.72
N ILE A 271 -16.10 -22.81 13.12
CA ILE A 271 -14.83 -22.84 13.87
C ILE A 271 -14.77 -21.71 14.90
N MET A 272 -15.40 -20.56 14.63
CA MET A 272 -15.43 -19.42 15.55
C MET A 272 -16.51 -19.56 16.65
N LYS A 273 -17.28 -20.65 16.68
CA LYS A 273 -18.32 -20.90 17.68
C LYS A 273 -17.82 -21.84 18.78
N PRO A 274 -18.08 -21.53 20.06
CA PRO A 274 -17.68 -22.37 21.20
C PRO A 274 -18.44 -23.71 21.24
N GLU A 275 -19.58 -23.81 20.55
CA GLU A 275 -20.36 -25.05 20.42
C GLU A 275 -19.65 -26.13 19.60
N PHE A 276 -18.67 -25.75 18.75
CA PHE A 276 -18.04 -26.66 17.80
C PHE A 276 -16.60 -27.04 18.17
N CYS A 277 -15.90 -26.23 18.95
CA CYS A 277 -14.52 -26.49 19.37
C CYS A 277 -14.25 -25.88 20.76
N SER A 278 -13.38 -26.53 21.55
CA SER A 278 -12.90 -25.96 22.81
C SER A 278 -12.00 -24.73 22.55
N GLU A 279 -11.81 -23.87 23.56
CA GLU A 279 -10.95 -22.67 23.43
C GLU A 279 -9.50 -23.03 23.09
N HIS A 280 -9.01 -24.17 23.59
CA HIS A 280 -7.69 -24.70 23.23
C HIS A 280 -7.64 -25.09 21.75
N ASP A 281 -8.64 -25.86 21.29
CA ASP A 281 -8.73 -26.31 19.91
C ASP A 281 -8.94 -25.14 18.93
N HIS A 282 -9.64 -24.07 19.34
CA HIS A 282 -9.83 -22.87 18.53
C HIS A 282 -8.50 -22.27 18.08
N ASN A 283 -7.57 -22.06 19.01
CA ASN A 283 -6.28 -21.47 18.70
C ASN A 283 -5.45 -22.40 17.82
N VAL A 284 -5.46 -23.71 18.10
CA VAL A 284 -4.78 -24.73 17.31
C VAL A 284 -5.29 -24.76 15.88
N PHE A 285 -6.61 -24.78 15.68
CA PHE A 285 -7.21 -24.75 14.34
C PHE A 285 -6.92 -23.44 13.63
N CYS A 286 -7.01 -22.31 14.33
CA CYS A 286 -6.76 -21.01 13.73
C CYS A 286 -5.31 -20.85 13.25
N ILE A 287 -4.35 -21.27 14.06
CA ILE A 287 -2.92 -21.23 13.74
C ILE A 287 -2.59 -22.27 12.66
N GLY A 288 -3.15 -23.48 12.75
CA GLY A 288 -2.92 -24.55 11.78
C GLY A 288 -3.39 -24.18 10.37
N MET A 289 -4.59 -23.59 10.25
CA MET A 289 -5.11 -23.09 8.98
C MET A 289 -4.28 -21.93 8.44
N TYR A 290 -3.81 -21.02 9.30
CA TYR A 290 -2.87 -19.98 8.89
C TYR A 290 -1.54 -20.58 8.38
N ALA A 291 -1.01 -21.62 9.03
CA ALA A 291 0.23 -22.28 8.62
C ALA A 291 0.07 -23.00 7.25
N LEU A 292 -1.06 -23.69 7.04
CA LEU A 292 -1.42 -24.26 5.75
C LEU A 292 -1.54 -23.19 4.67
N ALA A 293 -2.26 -22.10 4.97
CA ALA A 293 -2.43 -20.99 4.05
C ALA A 293 -1.10 -20.28 3.75
N ALA A 294 -0.23 -20.11 4.73
CA ALA A 294 1.09 -19.50 4.56
C ALA A 294 2.00 -20.39 3.71
N LYS A 295 1.97 -21.73 3.89
CA LYS A 295 2.69 -22.67 3.02
C LYS A 295 2.15 -22.66 1.59
N LYS A 296 0.83 -22.53 1.42
CA LYS A 296 0.19 -22.44 0.10
C LYS A 296 0.38 -21.06 -0.52
N GLN A 297 0.47 -20.00 0.27
CA GLN A 297 0.93 -18.69 -0.18
C GLN A 297 2.40 -18.76 -0.56
N THR A 298 3.27 -19.54 0.07
CA THR A 298 4.63 -19.70 -0.48
C THR A 298 4.67 -20.46 -1.82
N SER A 299 3.66 -21.25 -2.20
CA SER A 299 3.62 -21.97 -3.49
C SER A 299 2.72 -21.33 -4.57
N ALA A 300 1.59 -20.72 -4.22
CA ALA A 300 0.71 -19.97 -5.14
C ALA A 300 0.93 -18.44 -5.08
N TRP A 301 1.74 -17.98 -4.14
CA TRP A 301 2.23 -16.61 -3.96
C TRP A 301 3.71 -16.63 -3.57
N CYS A 302 4.57 -17.29 -4.34
CA CYS A 302 5.86 -16.66 -4.56
C CYS A 302 5.62 -15.32 -5.29
N ARG A 303 4.76 -14.40 -4.86
CA ARG A 303 5.14 -12.99 -4.92
C ARG A 303 5.90 -12.78 -3.64
N SER A 304 7.21 -13.03 -3.67
CA SER A 304 8.12 -12.37 -2.74
C SER A 304 7.71 -10.90 -2.73
N PRO A 305 7.48 -10.28 -1.57
CA PRO A 305 7.45 -8.82 -1.55
C PRO A 305 8.75 -8.33 -2.19
N PRO A 306 8.73 -7.25 -3.00
CA PRO A 306 9.97 -6.54 -3.28
C PRO A 306 10.67 -6.27 -1.94
N ALA A 307 11.99 -6.39 -1.91
CA ALA A 307 12.84 -6.41 -0.73
C ALA A 307 12.62 -5.26 0.27
N GLU A 308 11.54 -5.29 1.06
CA GLU A 308 11.20 -4.20 1.97
C GLU A 308 10.74 -4.61 3.37
N GLU A 309 10.65 -5.90 3.71
CA GLU A 309 10.36 -6.30 5.10
C GLU A 309 11.31 -7.39 5.64
N ALA A 310 12.60 -7.06 5.66
CA ALA A 310 13.43 -7.27 6.84
C ALA A 310 14.08 -5.91 7.09
N GLY A 311 13.88 -5.35 8.29
CA GLY A 311 14.30 -3.98 8.60
C GLY A 311 15.80 -3.80 8.41
N ILE A 312 16.19 -3.27 7.26
CA ILE A 312 17.27 -2.34 6.91
C ILE A 312 17.04 -2.05 5.41
N VAL A 313 16.71 -0.81 5.07
CA VAL A 313 16.62 -0.36 3.67
C VAL A 313 17.95 -0.63 2.99
N GLY A 314 17.95 -1.41 1.91
CA GLY A 314 19.07 -1.52 0.97
C GLY A 314 19.99 -2.73 1.12
N GLN A 315 19.59 -3.88 1.67
CA GLN A 315 20.40 -5.11 1.61
C GLN A 315 19.68 -6.22 0.84
N GLY A 316 20.36 -6.90 -0.07
CA GLY A 316 19.78 -7.97 -0.90
C GLY A 316 20.84 -8.92 -1.47
N ALA A 317 20.41 -10.06 -2.02
CA ALA A 317 21.31 -11.01 -2.68
C ALA A 317 20.75 -11.43 -4.04
N THR A 318 21.61 -11.49 -5.06
CA THR A 318 21.32 -12.08 -6.37
C THR A 318 21.73 -13.55 -6.38
N ARG A 319 21.11 -14.35 -7.25
CA ARG A 319 21.25 -15.81 -7.28
C ARG A 319 21.05 -16.34 -8.70
N VAL A 320 21.86 -17.34 -9.06
CA VAL A 320 21.90 -17.97 -10.38
C VAL A 320 21.95 -19.48 -10.22
N VAL A 321 21.19 -20.21 -11.02
CA VAL A 321 21.27 -21.68 -11.12
C VAL A 321 21.26 -22.06 -12.59
N LEU A 322 22.33 -22.69 -13.05
CA LEU A 322 22.44 -23.22 -14.40
C LEU A 322 22.07 -24.71 -14.41
N ARG A 323 21.19 -25.08 -15.34
CA ARG A 323 20.80 -26.47 -15.60
C ARG A 323 20.96 -26.78 -17.08
N ASP A 324 21.18 -28.05 -17.40
CA ASP A 324 21.06 -28.51 -18.77
C ASP A 324 19.60 -28.82 -19.14
N HIS A 325 19.37 -29.16 -20.41
CA HIS A 325 18.05 -29.52 -20.95
C HIS A 325 17.38 -30.73 -20.28
N THR A 326 18.13 -31.54 -19.52
CA THR A 326 17.58 -32.66 -18.73
C THR A 326 17.18 -32.25 -17.31
N GLY A 327 17.39 -30.98 -16.95
CA GLY A 327 17.18 -30.46 -15.61
C GLY A 327 18.37 -30.72 -14.66
N THR A 328 19.49 -31.27 -15.17
CA THR A 328 20.66 -31.57 -14.34
C THR A 328 21.42 -30.29 -14.01
N TYR A 329 21.79 -30.10 -12.74
CA TYR A 329 22.58 -28.97 -12.28
C TYR A 329 23.97 -28.91 -12.95
N LYS A 330 24.36 -27.73 -13.45
CA LYS A 330 25.65 -27.47 -14.09
C LYS A 330 26.47 -26.37 -13.44
N GLY A 331 25.85 -25.58 -12.56
CA GLY A 331 26.53 -24.55 -11.80
C GLY A 331 25.57 -23.62 -11.10
N GLY A 332 26.08 -22.81 -10.19
CA GLY A 332 25.29 -21.80 -9.51
C GLY A 332 26.16 -20.71 -8.93
N GLY A 333 25.54 -19.55 -8.74
CA GLY A 333 26.19 -18.36 -8.22
C GLY A 333 25.27 -17.60 -7.28
N ALA A 334 25.84 -16.85 -6.36
CA ALA A 334 25.12 -15.89 -5.53
C ALA A 334 26.02 -14.70 -5.21
N ARG A 335 25.44 -13.51 -5.08
CA ARG A 335 26.16 -12.29 -4.74
C ARG A 335 25.37 -11.45 -3.76
N TRP A 336 26.05 -10.96 -2.71
CA TRP A 336 25.48 -10.05 -1.73
C TRP A 336 25.64 -8.59 -2.17
N HIS A 337 24.59 -7.81 -1.99
CA HIS A 337 24.52 -6.39 -2.31
C HIS A 337 24.25 -5.58 -1.05
N GLN A 338 25.22 -4.74 -0.69
CA GLN A 338 25.16 -3.86 0.48
C GLN A 338 24.18 -2.68 0.31
N HIS A 339 23.81 -2.37 -0.95
CA HIS A 339 22.88 -1.31 -1.36
C HIS A 339 21.91 -1.84 -2.42
N GLY A 340 21.08 -2.81 -2.05
CA GLY A 340 20.06 -3.42 -2.92
C GLY A 340 19.27 -2.35 -3.66
N LEU A 341 19.34 -2.40 -5.00
CA LEU A 341 18.53 -1.58 -5.87
C LEU A 341 17.04 -1.99 -5.75
N ASN A 342 16.13 -1.25 -6.41
CA ASN A 342 14.73 -1.68 -6.47
C ASN A 342 14.61 -3.09 -7.09
N ALA A 343 13.50 -3.79 -6.83
CA ALA A 343 13.31 -5.18 -7.24
C ALA A 343 13.50 -5.41 -8.76
N LEU A 344 13.14 -4.45 -9.60
CA LEU A 344 13.31 -4.55 -11.06
C LEU A 344 14.79 -4.49 -11.45
N SER A 345 15.57 -3.60 -10.84
CA SER A 345 17.01 -3.50 -11.04
C SER A 345 17.75 -4.74 -10.55
N MET A 346 17.38 -5.28 -9.39
CA MET A 346 17.97 -6.51 -8.86
C MET A 346 17.71 -7.71 -9.79
N GLU A 347 16.49 -7.85 -10.31
CA GLU A 347 16.17 -8.90 -11.30
C GLU A 347 16.95 -8.74 -12.61
N ALA A 348 17.13 -7.51 -13.08
CA ALA A 348 17.94 -7.25 -14.27
C ALA A 348 19.42 -7.62 -14.04
N GLU A 349 19.97 -7.33 -12.85
CA GLU A 349 21.34 -7.74 -12.51
C GLU A 349 21.50 -9.26 -12.40
N VAL A 350 20.51 -9.97 -11.85
CA VAL A 350 20.48 -11.44 -11.85
C VAL A 350 20.57 -11.98 -13.28
N CYS A 351 19.74 -11.46 -14.19
CA CYS A 351 19.74 -11.91 -15.59
C CYS A 351 21.09 -11.68 -16.27
N ARG A 352 21.77 -10.57 -15.94
CA ARG A 352 23.13 -10.33 -16.44
C ARG A 352 24.12 -11.34 -15.87
N ASP A 353 24.08 -11.59 -14.56
CA ASP A 353 24.94 -12.57 -13.91
C ASP A 353 24.71 -13.99 -14.47
N ASP A 354 23.47 -14.36 -14.82
CA ASP A 354 23.14 -15.62 -15.50
C ASP A 354 23.89 -15.77 -16.83
N VAL A 355 23.90 -14.69 -17.64
CA VAL A 355 24.55 -14.68 -18.95
C VAL A 355 26.07 -14.74 -18.82
N ILE A 356 26.66 -14.03 -17.86
CA ILE A 356 28.09 -14.06 -17.60
C ILE A 356 28.52 -15.48 -17.19
N LEU A 357 27.84 -16.07 -16.21
CA LEU A 357 28.17 -17.42 -15.73
C LEU A 357 28.03 -18.46 -16.84
N ALA A 358 26.98 -18.37 -17.66
CA ALA A 358 26.81 -19.26 -18.81
C ALA A 358 27.94 -19.10 -19.85
N GLY A 359 28.42 -17.87 -20.05
CA GLY A 359 29.56 -17.57 -20.92
C GLY A 359 30.86 -18.19 -20.41
N GLU A 360 31.15 -18.05 -19.11
CA GLU A 360 32.32 -18.67 -18.46
C GLU A 360 32.31 -20.20 -18.55
N LEU A 361 31.12 -20.80 -18.49
CA LEU A 361 30.90 -22.24 -18.66
C LEU A 361 30.84 -22.70 -20.12
N ASN A 362 31.14 -21.82 -21.08
CA ASN A 362 31.16 -22.09 -22.52
C ASN A 362 29.83 -22.67 -23.06
N VAL A 363 28.70 -22.23 -22.50
CA VAL A 363 27.37 -22.63 -22.96
C VAL A 363 27.11 -22.05 -24.35
N ARG A 364 26.65 -22.88 -25.29
CA ARG A 364 26.36 -22.44 -26.67
C ARG A 364 24.93 -21.94 -26.88
N ARG A 365 23.97 -22.47 -26.12
CA ARG A 365 22.54 -22.14 -26.22
C ARG A 365 22.01 -21.88 -24.82
N LEU A 366 21.45 -20.70 -24.60
CA LEU A 366 21.06 -20.23 -23.28
C LEU A 366 19.61 -19.76 -23.27
N GLN A 367 18.82 -20.36 -22.38
CA GLN A 367 17.50 -19.84 -22.00
C GLN A 367 17.59 -19.28 -20.59
N VAL A 368 17.39 -17.97 -20.45
CA VAL A 368 17.30 -17.30 -19.14
C VAL A 368 15.84 -17.21 -18.75
N GLU A 369 15.53 -17.69 -17.56
CA GLU A 369 14.17 -17.73 -17.02
C GLU A 369 14.01 -16.66 -15.94
N THR A 370 13.12 -15.70 -16.18
CA THR A 370 12.80 -14.65 -15.19
C THR A 370 11.34 -14.73 -14.77
N ASP A 371 11.09 -14.40 -13.52
CA ASP A 371 9.74 -14.31 -12.97
C ASP A 371 9.15 -12.90 -13.02
N ASN A 372 9.88 -11.96 -13.63
CA ASN A 372 9.51 -10.56 -13.70
C ASN A 372 8.98 -10.17 -15.09
N GLN A 373 7.65 -10.08 -15.20
CA GLN A 373 6.99 -9.69 -16.46
C GLN A 373 7.31 -8.26 -16.91
N GLU A 374 7.68 -7.36 -16.01
CA GLU A 374 8.09 -5.99 -16.36
C GLU A 374 9.46 -5.99 -17.05
N LEU A 375 10.39 -6.82 -16.57
CA LEU A 375 11.69 -7.01 -17.20
C LEU A 375 11.55 -7.55 -18.64
N LEU A 376 10.66 -8.52 -18.85
CA LEU A 376 10.39 -9.07 -20.19
C LEU A 376 9.80 -8.03 -21.14
N LYS A 377 8.84 -7.23 -20.68
CA LYS A 377 8.29 -6.13 -21.49
C LYS A 377 9.37 -5.12 -21.87
N LEU A 378 10.24 -4.75 -20.93
CA LEU A 378 11.34 -3.84 -21.20
C LEU A 378 12.42 -4.44 -22.11
N TRP A 379 12.63 -5.75 -22.01
CA TRP A 379 13.46 -6.51 -22.93
C TRP A 379 12.87 -6.43 -24.34
N GLU A 380 11.61 -6.78 -24.55
CA GLU A 380 10.93 -6.73 -25.85
C GLU A 380 10.93 -5.34 -26.50
N MET A 381 10.84 -4.27 -25.69
CA MET A 381 10.90 -2.88 -26.17
C MET A 381 12.27 -2.46 -26.73
N GLY A 382 13.34 -3.21 -26.45
CA GLY A 382 14.68 -2.97 -26.99
C GLY A 382 15.26 -1.59 -26.61
N GLU A 383 15.83 -0.87 -27.57
CA GLU A 383 16.45 0.45 -27.36
C GLU A 383 15.43 1.60 -27.17
N ASN A 384 14.14 1.34 -27.38
CA ASN A 384 13.10 2.38 -27.31
C ASN A 384 12.63 2.72 -25.89
N GLN A 385 13.19 2.07 -24.86
CA GLN A 385 12.80 2.24 -23.47
C GLN A 385 13.72 3.20 -22.71
N ARG A 386 13.14 4.01 -21.80
CA ARG A 386 13.84 5.03 -20.98
C ARG A 386 13.87 4.66 -19.48
N SER A 387 13.88 3.37 -19.17
CA SER A 387 13.89 2.88 -17.79
C SER A 387 15.27 3.02 -17.14
N CYS A 388 15.30 3.01 -15.81
CA CYS A 388 16.55 3.03 -15.04
C CYS A 388 17.43 1.78 -15.24
N ILE A 389 16.86 0.67 -15.75
CA ILE A 389 17.59 -0.57 -16.04
C ILE A 389 18.09 -0.66 -17.50
N SER A 390 17.88 0.40 -18.31
CA SER A 390 18.33 0.43 -19.70
C SER A 390 19.80 0.11 -19.92
N PRO A 391 20.75 0.63 -19.11
CA PRO A 391 22.15 0.24 -19.23
C PRO A 391 22.39 -1.26 -19.02
N ILE A 392 21.69 -1.88 -18.06
CA ILE A 392 21.81 -3.31 -17.73
C ILE A 392 21.23 -4.16 -18.85
N ILE A 393 20.06 -3.80 -19.39
CA ILE A 393 19.45 -4.50 -20.54
C ILE A 393 20.38 -4.46 -21.76
N ARG A 394 21.02 -3.31 -22.02
CA ARG A 394 21.98 -3.19 -23.12
C ARG A 394 23.18 -4.12 -22.93
N GLU A 395 23.74 -4.16 -21.71
CA GLU A 395 24.84 -5.07 -21.37
C GLU A 395 24.44 -6.54 -21.56
N ILE A 396 23.24 -6.95 -21.11
CA ILE A 396 22.70 -8.30 -21.36
C ILE A 396 22.61 -8.59 -22.87
N ARG A 397 22.16 -7.62 -23.67
CA ARG A 397 22.07 -7.77 -25.13
C ARG A 397 23.44 -7.97 -25.75
N GLU A 398 24.43 -7.16 -25.37
CA GLU A 398 25.79 -7.27 -25.87
C GLU A 398 26.41 -8.63 -25.52
N LEU A 399 26.24 -9.09 -24.28
CA LEU A 399 26.69 -10.40 -23.82
C LEU A 399 25.92 -11.55 -24.51
N SER A 400 24.63 -11.38 -24.81
CA SER A 400 23.83 -12.42 -25.46
C SER A 400 24.30 -12.76 -26.88
N VAL A 401 25.03 -11.87 -27.55
CA VAL A 401 25.55 -12.09 -28.92
C VAL A 401 26.57 -13.23 -28.97
N SER A 402 27.23 -13.57 -27.85
CA SER A 402 28.20 -14.67 -27.83
C SER A 402 27.56 -16.06 -27.87
N PHE A 403 26.23 -16.16 -27.70
CA PHE A 403 25.49 -17.42 -27.72
C PHE A 403 24.90 -17.67 -29.12
N VAL A 404 24.92 -18.93 -29.55
CA VAL A 404 24.30 -19.35 -30.83
C VAL A 404 22.79 -19.18 -30.78
N ASP A 405 22.21 -19.37 -29.60
CA ASP A 405 20.80 -19.24 -29.32
C ASP A 405 20.62 -18.63 -27.94
N PHE A 406 19.83 -17.56 -27.85
CA PHE A 406 19.56 -16.86 -26.60
C PHE A 406 18.08 -16.48 -26.52
N SER A 407 17.43 -16.85 -25.42
CA SER A 407 16.06 -16.45 -25.14
C SER A 407 15.87 -16.05 -23.69
N LEU A 408 15.18 -14.93 -23.45
CA LEU A 408 14.72 -14.53 -22.13
C LEU A 408 13.22 -14.83 -22.03
N VAL A 409 12.81 -15.72 -21.12
CA VAL A 409 11.44 -16.23 -21.04
C VAL A 409 10.84 -16.06 -19.64
N TYR A 410 9.52 -16.04 -19.56
CA TYR A 410 8.80 -16.02 -18.30
C TYR A 410 8.73 -17.42 -17.68
N ALA A 411 9.15 -17.56 -16.44
CA ALA A 411 8.96 -18.78 -15.67
C ALA A 411 8.12 -18.53 -14.40
N ASN A 412 7.20 -19.46 -14.12
CA ASN A 412 6.39 -19.43 -12.91
C ASN A 412 7.24 -19.81 -11.69
N ARG A 413 7.10 -19.06 -10.60
CA ARG A 413 7.98 -19.07 -9.42
C ARG A 413 7.90 -20.32 -8.55
N ILE A 414 7.19 -21.35 -8.99
CA ILE A 414 6.99 -22.61 -8.26
C ILE A 414 8.29 -23.45 -8.24
N CYS A 415 9.23 -23.20 -9.16
CA CYS A 415 10.46 -24.00 -9.36
C CYS A 415 11.76 -23.23 -9.10
N ASN A 416 11.80 -22.42 -8.04
CA ASN A 416 12.97 -21.58 -7.73
C ASN A 416 13.51 -21.82 -6.30
N ARG A 417 13.32 -23.03 -5.75
CA ARG A 417 13.74 -23.39 -4.38
C ARG A 417 15.24 -23.56 -4.29
N VAL A 418 15.87 -24.14 -5.32
CA VAL A 418 17.34 -24.34 -5.35
C VAL A 418 18.07 -23.01 -5.30
N ALA A 419 17.71 -22.04 -6.15
CA ALA A 419 18.40 -20.77 -6.15
C ALA A 419 18.17 -20.01 -4.83
N HIS A 420 17.03 -20.20 -4.16
CA HIS A 420 16.69 -19.45 -2.94
C HIS A 420 17.58 -19.90 -1.78
N THR A 421 17.89 -21.19 -1.75
CA THR A 421 18.82 -21.78 -0.80
C THR A 421 20.26 -21.33 -1.06
N LEU A 422 20.65 -21.12 -2.33
CA LEU A 422 21.95 -20.55 -2.69
C LEU A 422 22.11 -19.08 -2.25
N ALA A 423 21.07 -18.26 -2.41
CA ALA A 423 21.09 -16.87 -1.93
C ALA A 423 21.35 -16.74 -0.42
N LYS A 424 21.03 -17.76 0.38
CA LYS A 424 21.28 -17.77 1.83
C LYS A 424 22.73 -18.09 2.21
N GLN A 425 23.55 -18.51 1.25
CA GLN A 425 24.96 -18.84 1.47
C GLN A 425 25.88 -17.61 1.40
N VAL A 426 25.36 -16.46 0.96
CA VAL A 426 26.09 -15.19 0.90
C VAL A 426 25.59 -14.21 1.96
N SER A 427 26.49 -13.36 2.43
CA SER A 427 26.26 -12.38 3.49
C SER A 427 27.17 -11.16 3.29
N ASP A 428 27.04 -10.14 4.14
CA ASP A 428 27.93 -8.97 4.08
C ASP A 428 29.42 -9.33 4.30
N SER A 429 29.69 -10.39 5.09
CA SER A 429 31.04 -10.92 5.31
C SER A 429 31.50 -11.90 4.22
N ASN A 430 30.58 -12.54 3.49
CA ASN A 430 30.88 -13.45 2.39
C ASN A 430 30.06 -13.08 1.15
N ARG A 431 30.61 -12.16 0.35
CA ARG A 431 29.84 -11.41 -0.64
C ARG A 431 29.59 -12.12 -1.97
N VAL A 432 30.33 -13.19 -2.28
CA VAL A 432 30.18 -13.95 -3.52
C VAL A 432 30.27 -15.44 -3.17
N GLY A 433 29.39 -16.24 -3.75
CA GLY A 433 29.46 -17.70 -3.71
C GLY A 433 29.30 -18.25 -5.12
N GLU A 434 30.22 -19.11 -5.54
CA GLU A 434 30.19 -19.79 -6.83
C GLU A 434 30.37 -21.30 -6.61
N TRP A 435 29.55 -22.08 -7.28
CA TRP A 435 29.50 -23.52 -7.12
C TRP A 435 29.48 -24.20 -8.49
N GLN A 436 30.58 -24.85 -8.84
CA GLN A 436 30.65 -25.71 -10.03
C GLN A 436 29.98 -27.08 -9.78
N LEU A 437 30.01 -27.54 -8.52
CA LEU A 437 29.32 -28.73 -8.05
C LEU A 437 28.27 -28.31 -7.02
N ALA A 438 27.12 -29.00 -7.03
CA ALA A 438 26.02 -28.66 -6.14
C ALA A 438 26.43 -28.80 -4.67
N PRO A 439 26.31 -27.73 -3.85
CA PRO A 439 26.57 -27.84 -2.42
C PRO A 439 25.53 -28.74 -1.74
N SER A 440 25.94 -29.38 -0.64
CA SER A 440 25.08 -30.33 0.09
C SER A 440 23.75 -29.72 0.54
N CYS A 441 23.69 -28.41 0.76
CA CYS A 441 22.48 -27.68 1.16
C CYS A 441 21.38 -27.64 0.07
N ILE A 442 21.70 -27.94 -1.20
CA ILE A 442 20.72 -28.00 -2.28
C ILE A 442 20.49 -29.41 -2.84
N ALA A 443 21.23 -30.41 -2.37
CA ALA A 443 21.22 -31.76 -2.95
C ALA A 443 19.80 -32.38 -3.01
N ASP A 444 19.04 -32.26 -1.92
CA ASP A 444 17.67 -32.78 -1.83
C ASP A 444 16.66 -31.98 -2.67
N LEU A 445 16.98 -30.72 -2.99
CA LEU A 445 16.11 -29.83 -3.77
C LEU A 445 16.29 -30.02 -5.28
N LEU A 446 17.43 -30.57 -5.74
CA LEU A 446 17.71 -30.74 -7.17
C LEU A 446 16.74 -31.70 -7.86
N THR A 447 16.22 -32.69 -7.14
CA THR A 447 15.26 -33.67 -7.67
C THR A 447 13.81 -33.18 -7.60
N GLU A 448 13.48 -32.33 -6.63
CA GLU A 448 12.12 -31.80 -6.40
C GLU A 448 11.80 -30.55 -7.26
N ASP A 449 12.82 -29.76 -7.62
CA ASP A 449 12.68 -28.45 -8.27
C ASP A 449 12.69 -28.55 -9.81
N CYS A 450 12.53 -29.76 -10.37
CA CYS A 450 12.49 -30.02 -11.82
C CYS A 450 11.10 -29.83 -12.41
N ASN A 451 10.96 -28.96 -13.40
CA ASN A 451 9.81 -28.97 -14.30
C ASN A 451 9.86 -30.27 -15.11
N HIS A 452 8.96 -31.23 -14.82
CA HIS A 452 8.72 -32.30 -15.77
C HIS A 452 8.13 -31.67 -17.03
N ALA A 453 8.97 -31.50 -18.06
CA ALA A 453 8.50 -31.14 -19.38
C ALA A 453 7.52 -32.24 -19.83
N VAL A 454 6.25 -31.88 -19.91
CA VAL A 454 5.24 -32.70 -20.58
C VAL A 454 5.65 -32.72 -22.06
N SER A 455 6.03 -33.91 -22.52
CA SER A 455 6.34 -34.24 -23.92
C SER A 455 5.22 -33.88 -24.88
#